data_AF-A0A5N4B6Y2-F1
#
_entry.id   AF-A0A5N4B6Y2-F1
#
_cell.length_a   1.000
_cell.length_b   1.000
_cell.length_c   1.000
_cell.angle_alpha   90.00
_cell.angle_beta   90.00
_cell.angle_gamma   90.00
#
_symmetry.space_group_name_H-M   'P 1'
#
loop_
_entity.id
_entity.type
_entity.pdbx_description
1 polymer ?
#
loop_
_entity_poly.entity_id
_entity_poly.type
_entity_poly.pdbx_seq_one_letter_code
_entity_poly.pdbx_strand_id
1 'polypeptide(L)'
;MRHGFSLQEALDMVFEDTNNDSDPLIFISPPDAAVETDEDSANEDDGGLIDNLSRRQLSAVAEIRWNGKDDNEIGNQRTQEPEIPEKKNPTPKKRKSKIRKKCHDDSEIDSHPTEVLTRLEKTKSPPKKRKSKGRTKTTWIDGNITMQKDFPIPDYSAFQDKSPVDLFELMLSILLLILEESKKYALFLNLPDPKISMSELKCFIGILIATGYNILPGKDFYWDSGDDMGNQMIKNACRRDRFRQIMRFLHLADNTQMNPNDKLWKLRPLIDRLQRNFLKYYKPTQHMNYDESMVKYYGRHSCKQFIRGKPIRFGYKVWCLNSENGYLINFDIYQGASPNSNEYYDQEFGKATAPLVIMLDGLPQKQLPYQIYVDNLFTSFKLLTHLGERGYGTTGTIRENRVPSDCPLTNKNSMSKKKRGEYEGKISKEEGIIDGSMGG
;
A
#
# COMPACT_ATOMS: atom_id res chain seq x y z
N MET A 1 -36.79 6.25 10.22
CA MET A 1 -35.78 5.32 9.65
C MET A 1 -35.63 4.18 10.64
N ARG A 2 -35.40 2.93 10.18
CA ARG A 2 -35.00 1.84 11.10
C ARG A 2 -33.56 2.09 11.56
N HIS A 3 -33.24 1.80 12.82
CA HIS A 3 -31.84 1.75 13.24
C HIS A 3 -31.19 0.51 12.62
N GLY A 4 -30.04 0.70 11.96
CA GLY A 4 -29.15 -0.41 11.61
C GLY A 4 -28.29 -0.81 12.81
N PHE A 5 -27.73 -2.01 12.75
CA PHE A 5 -26.83 -2.55 13.79
C PHE A 5 -25.51 -1.77 13.83
N SER A 6 -24.83 -1.79 14.98
CA SER A 6 -23.41 -1.47 15.04
C SER A 6 -22.56 -2.63 14.48
N LEU A 7 -21.32 -2.35 14.08
CA LEU A 7 -20.38 -3.38 13.63
C LEU A 7 -20.11 -4.43 14.71
N GLN A 8 -20.12 -4.05 16.00
CA GLN A 8 -20.01 -5.02 17.09
C GLN A 8 -21.17 -6.02 17.06
N GLU A 9 -22.42 -5.54 17.10
CA GLU A 9 -23.62 -6.39 17.05
C GLU A 9 -23.67 -7.22 15.75
N ALA A 10 -23.19 -6.66 14.63
CA ALA A 10 -23.13 -7.34 13.35
C ALA A 10 -22.06 -8.45 13.29
N LEU A 11 -20.97 -8.33 14.05
CA LEU A 11 -19.97 -9.39 14.21
C LEU A 11 -20.49 -10.45 15.19
N ASP A 12 -21.04 -10.05 16.32
CA ASP A 12 -21.54 -10.96 17.36
C ASP A 12 -22.63 -11.90 16.79
N MET A 13 -23.60 -11.37 16.03
CA MET A 13 -24.62 -12.19 15.35
C MET A 13 -24.05 -13.17 14.31
N VAL A 14 -22.90 -12.87 13.70
CA VAL A 14 -22.23 -13.75 12.73
C VAL A 14 -21.35 -14.81 13.42
N PHE A 15 -20.84 -14.53 14.62
CA PHE A 15 -20.07 -15.50 15.41
C PHE A 15 -20.95 -16.43 16.26
N GLU A 16 -22.18 -16.05 16.60
CA GLU A 16 -23.14 -16.93 17.30
C GLU A 16 -23.83 -17.94 16.35
N ASP A 17 -24.12 -17.56 15.10
CA ASP A 17 -24.86 -18.43 14.13
C ASP A 17 -23.97 -19.48 13.43
N THR A 18 -23.37 -20.35 14.24
CA THR A 18 -22.42 -21.40 13.82
C THR A 18 -23.03 -22.57 13.04
N ASN A 19 -24.31 -22.51 12.66
CA ASN A 19 -25.06 -23.58 11.98
C ASN A 19 -25.43 -23.29 10.51
N ASN A 20 -24.95 -22.18 9.93
CA ASN A 20 -25.30 -21.76 8.57
C ASN A 20 -24.12 -21.89 7.59
N ASP A 21 -24.24 -22.75 6.56
CA ASP A 21 -23.28 -22.94 5.45
C ASP A 21 -23.19 -21.72 4.49
N SER A 22 -23.62 -20.53 4.91
CA SER A 22 -23.85 -19.35 4.06
C SER A 22 -23.07 -18.12 4.53
N ASP A 23 -21.84 -17.95 4.02
CA ASP A 23 -20.96 -16.78 4.27
C ASP A 23 -21.75 -15.44 4.25
N PRO A 24 -21.93 -14.76 5.40
CA PRO A 24 -22.59 -13.47 5.45
C PRO A 24 -21.65 -12.34 5.01
N LEU A 25 -22.19 -11.36 4.28
CA LEU A 25 -21.50 -10.14 3.89
C LEU A 25 -21.89 -9.02 4.85
N ILE A 26 -20.97 -8.62 5.72
CA ILE A 26 -21.09 -7.40 6.53
C ILE A 26 -20.64 -6.20 5.69
N PHE A 27 -21.57 -5.29 5.39
CA PHE A 27 -21.27 -3.97 4.85
C PHE A 27 -21.12 -2.96 5.99
N ILE A 28 -20.14 -2.06 5.90
CA ILE A 28 -19.86 -1.02 6.90
C ILE A 28 -20.02 0.35 6.25
N SER A 29 -20.83 1.21 6.85
CA SER A 29 -21.05 2.58 6.39
C SER A 29 -19.75 3.40 6.51
N PRO A 30 -19.28 4.10 5.45
CA PRO A 30 -18.11 4.96 5.56
C PRO A 30 -18.32 6.05 6.61
N PRO A 31 -17.34 6.32 7.51
CA PRO A 31 -17.44 7.41 8.46
C PRO A 31 -17.38 8.77 7.75
N ASP A 32 -18.08 9.76 8.31
CA ASP A 32 -18.20 11.12 7.76
C ASP A 32 -16.85 11.73 7.39
N ALA A 33 -16.82 12.44 6.25
CA ALA A 33 -15.59 12.94 5.64
C ALA A 33 -14.89 14.07 6.42
N ALA A 34 -15.55 14.64 7.45
CA ALA A 34 -15.12 15.84 8.18
C ALA A 34 -14.03 15.59 9.25
N VAL A 35 -13.12 14.64 9.02
CA VAL A 35 -12.04 14.31 9.97
C VAL A 35 -10.70 14.17 9.22
N GLU A 36 -9.96 15.28 9.15
CA GLU A 36 -8.53 15.22 8.86
C GLU A 36 -7.80 14.58 10.05
N THR A 37 -7.37 13.32 9.87
CA THR A 37 -6.32 12.74 10.71
C THR A 37 -5.11 12.46 9.84
N ASP A 38 -4.08 13.30 9.99
CA ASP A 38 -2.71 13.02 9.58
C ASP A 38 -2.08 12.01 10.55
N GLU A 39 -2.74 10.84 10.68
CA GLU A 39 -2.25 9.71 11.46
C GLU A 39 -1.21 8.97 10.63
N ASP A 40 0.04 9.10 11.05
CA ASP A 40 1.25 8.45 10.52
C ASP A 40 1.02 7.02 9.97
N SER A 41 1.23 6.85 8.66
CA SER A 41 1.24 5.56 7.94
C SER A 41 2.45 4.66 8.28
N ALA A 42 3.10 4.90 9.43
CA ALA A 42 4.37 4.30 9.83
C ALA A 42 4.26 3.21 10.91
N ASN A 43 3.08 3.02 11.52
CA ASN A 43 2.81 1.98 12.53
C ASN A 43 1.92 0.86 11.96
N GLU A 44 2.28 0.31 10.80
CA GLU A 44 1.43 -0.64 10.03
C GLU A 44 1.84 -2.13 10.15
N ASP A 45 2.90 -2.50 10.89
CA ASP A 45 3.43 -3.89 10.95
C ASP A 45 2.46 -4.92 11.62
N ASP A 46 1.44 -4.48 12.39
CA ASP A 46 0.42 -5.34 13.06
C ASP A 46 -1.00 -5.22 12.43
N GLY A 47 -1.11 -4.71 11.20
CA GLY A 47 -2.40 -4.52 10.52
C GLY A 47 -3.04 -5.82 10.00
N GLY A 48 -4.05 -6.36 10.69
CA GLY A 48 -4.85 -7.47 10.13
C GLY A 48 -5.89 -8.18 11.03
N LEU A 49 -5.83 -8.03 12.36
CA LEU A 49 -6.74 -8.73 13.28
C LEU A 49 -8.02 -7.94 13.59
N ILE A 50 -9.13 -8.65 13.82
CA ILE A 50 -10.44 -8.06 14.20
C ILE A 50 -10.35 -7.35 15.56
N ASP A 51 -9.52 -7.88 16.47
CA ASP A 51 -9.27 -7.31 17.81
C ASP A 51 -8.64 -5.90 17.76
N ASN A 52 -8.08 -5.50 16.62
CA ASN A 52 -7.46 -4.18 16.42
C ASN A 52 -8.46 -3.10 15.95
N LEU A 53 -9.77 -3.41 15.89
CA LEU A 53 -10.82 -2.42 15.58
C LEU A 53 -11.01 -1.42 16.73
N SER A 54 -10.82 -0.13 16.45
CA SER A 54 -11.07 0.92 17.44
C SER A 54 -12.55 1.00 17.82
N ARG A 55 -12.84 1.53 19.02
CA ARG A 55 -14.21 1.72 19.53
C ARG A 55 -15.13 2.49 18.56
N ARG A 56 -14.59 3.38 17.72
CA ARG A 56 -15.34 4.11 16.68
C ARG A 56 -15.70 3.26 15.47
N GLN A 57 -14.88 2.26 15.13
CA GLN A 57 -15.18 1.29 14.08
C GLN A 57 -16.23 0.29 14.56
N LEU A 58 -16.10 -0.22 15.79
CA LEU A 58 -17.08 -1.12 16.41
C LEU A 58 -18.47 -0.46 16.54
N SER A 59 -18.53 0.87 16.71
CA SER A 59 -19.77 1.65 16.72
C SER A 59 -20.24 2.15 15.35
N ALA A 60 -19.60 1.76 14.24
CA ALA A 60 -20.03 2.15 12.90
C ALA A 60 -21.31 1.39 12.50
N VAL A 61 -22.21 2.04 11.74
CA VAL A 61 -23.46 1.40 11.29
C VAL A 61 -23.15 0.36 10.22
N ALA A 62 -23.58 -0.87 10.46
CA ALA A 62 -23.34 -2.04 9.63
C ALA A 62 -24.65 -2.71 9.17
N GLU A 63 -24.57 -3.44 8.07
CA GLU A 63 -25.67 -4.19 7.45
C GLU A 63 -25.17 -5.61 7.13
N ILE A 64 -25.88 -6.63 7.60
CA ILE A 64 -25.59 -8.04 7.28
C ILE A 64 -26.43 -8.44 6.07
N ARG A 65 -25.81 -9.10 5.08
CA ARG A 65 -26.52 -9.79 3.98
C ARG A 65 -26.13 -11.27 3.92
N TRP A 66 -27.12 -12.15 4.04
CA TRP A 66 -26.95 -13.59 3.90
C TRP A 66 -27.10 -13.99 2.42
N ASN A 67 -26.25 -14.90 1.93
CA ASN A 67 -26.25 -15.32 0.53
C ASN A 67 -27.17 -16.53 0.31
N GLY A 68 -28.50 -16.33 0.33
CA GLY A 68 -29.45 -17.44 0.25
C GLY A 68 -30.86 -17.10 -0.26
N LYS A 69 -31.05 -17.16 -1.58
CA LYS A 69 -32.31 -17.26 -2.36
C LYS A 69 -33.36 -16.12 -2.27
N ASP A 70 -33.99 -15.95 -3.44
CA ASP A 70 -35.33 -15.42 -3.71
C ASP A 70 -35.64 -13.96 -3.28
N ASP A 71 -35.16 -13.01 -4.09
CA ASP A 71 -35.75 -11.67 -4.25
C ASP A 71 -37.15 -11.74 -4.91
N ASN A 72 -38.14 -12.37 -4.28
CA ASN A 72 -39.56 -12.30 -4.65
C ASN A 72 -40.47 -12.70 -3.49
N GLU A 73 -41.54 -11.91 -3.27
CA GLU A 73 -42.40 -11.92 -2.07
C GLU A 73 -41.60 -11.52 -0.80
N ILE A 74 -42.10 -10.70 0.13
CA ILE A 74 -43.46 -10.55 0.62
C ILE A 74 -43.97 -9.12 0.45
N GLY A 75 -45.11 -8.96 -0.22
CA GLY A 75 -46.01 -7.82 -0.05
C GLY A 75 -47.17 -8.19 0.89
N ASN A 76 -47.59 -7.25 1.75
CA ASN A 76 -48.77 -7.35 2.62
C ASN A 76 -48.92 -8.61 3.49
N GLN A 77 -48.56 -8.47 4.77
CA GLN A 77 -49.48 -8.90 5.84
C GLN A 77 -49.45 -7.91 7.01
N ARG A 78 -50.59 -7.80 7.72
CA ARG A 78 -50.96 -6.63 8.54
C ARG A 78 -51.44 -7.08 9.91
N THR A 79 -50.57 -7.00 10.92
CA THR A 79 -50.89 -7.52 12.27
C THR A 79 -50.45 -6.55 13.38
N GLN A 80 -51.39 -5.69 13.76
CA GLN A 80 -51.66 -5.11 15.10
C GLN A 80 -50.49 -4.69 16.02
N GLU A 81 -50.50 -3.41 16.40
CA GLU A 81 -49.69 -2.82 17.47
C GLU A 81 -50.25 -3.20 18.86
N PRO A 82 -49.38 -3.48 19.86
CA PRO A 82 -49.70 -3.35 21.28
C PRO A 82 -49.39 -1.94 21.80
N GLU A 83 -50.17 -1.46 22.78
CA GLU A 83 -50.19 -0.05 23.20
C GLU A 83 -49.01 0.40 24.10
N ILE A 84 -48.77 1.72 24.15
CA ILE A 84 -47.73 2.38 24.96
C ILE A 84 -48.34 3.01 26.23
N PRO A 85 -47.89 2.66 27.45
CA PRO A 85 -48.17 3.42 28.66
C PRO A 85 -47.19 4.59 28.85
N GLU A 86 -47.69 5.81 29.12
CA GLU A 86 -46.84 7.00 29.24
C GLU A 86 -46.14 7.19 30.61
N LYS A 87 -44.84 7.51 30.53
CA LYS A 87 -44.07 8.50 31.32
C LYS A 87 -44.07 8.46 32.87
N LYS A 88 -42.84 8.49 33.42
CA LYS A 88 -42.41 9.47 34.44
C LYS A 88 -40.88 9.61 34.48
N ASN A 89 -40.37 10.84 34.35
CA ASN A 89 -38.94 11.15 34.50
C ASN A 89 -38.55 11.23 35.99
N PRO A 90 -37.30 10.92 36.34
CA PRO A 90 -36.42 11.98 36.85
C PRO A 90 -34.94 11.91 36.38
N THR A 91 -34.21 13.00 36.64
CA THR A 91 -32.85 13.32 36.16
C THR A 91 -31.70 12.77 37.07
N PRO A 92 -30.40 12.86 36.66
CA PRO A 92 -29.44 11.76 36.86
C PRO A 92 -28.54 11.85 38.10
N LYS A 93 -27.93 10.71 38.48
CA LYS A 93 -26.81 10.65 39.44
C LYS A 93 -25.69 9.69 39.00
N LYS A 94 -24.45 10.14 39.16
CA LYS A 94 -23.19 9.37 38.94
C LYS A 94 -23.03 8.29 40.01
N ARG A 95 -22.43 7.13 39.69
CA ARG A 95 -21.60 6.38 40.66
C ARG A 95 -20.58 5.43 40.01
N LYS A 96 -19.62 4.98 40.81
CA LYS A 96 -18.49 4.10 40.45
C LYS A 96 -18.61 2.75 41.19
N SER A 97 -18.23 1.67 40.52
CA SER A 97 -17.78 0.39 41.11
C SER A 97 -16.62 -0.11 40.25
N LYS A 98 -15.40 -0.37 40.74
CA LYS A 98 -14.93 -1.26 41.83
C LYS A 98 -15.15 -2.75 41.53
N ILE A 99 -14.12 -3.34 40.92
CA ILE A 99 -13.86 -4.78 40.81
C ILE A 99 -13.82 -5.41 42.21
N ARG A 100 -14.28 -6.66 42.32
CA ARG A 100 -14.11 -7.52 43.51
C ARG A 100 -13.75 -8.94 43.07
N LYS A 101 -12.65 -9.49 43.57
CA LYS A 101 -12.33 -10.93 43.49
C LYS A 101 -13.07 -11.68 44.60
N LYS A 102 -13.42 -12.95 44.35
CA LYS A 102 -13.33 -14.04 45.35
C LYS A 102 -13.24 -15.39 44.64
N CYS A 103 -12.73 -16.41 45.35
CA CYS A 103 -12.52 -17.78 44.88
C CYS A 103 -13.14 -18.81 45.85
N HIS A 104 -12.93 -20.09 45.55
CA HIS A 104 -13.36 -21.37 46.16
C HIS A 104 -14.40 -22.11 45.30
N ASP A 105 -14.18 -23.36 44.84
CA ASP A 105 -13.70 -24.62 45.47
C ASP A 105 -14.82 -25.31 46.28
N ASP A 106 -15.05 -26.63 46.23
CA ASP A 106 -14.50 -27.73 45.40
C ASP A 106 -15.62 -28.23 44.42
N SER A 107 -15.86 -29.49 43.96
CA SER A 107 -15.30 -30.87 43.98
C SER A 107 -16.03 -31.67 42.82
N GLU A 108 -15.77 -32.92 42.37
CA GLU A 108 -14.68 -33.92 42.42
C GLU A 108 -14.98 -35.05 41.37
N ILE A 109 -13.96 -35.78 40.87
CA ILE A 109 -13.98 -37.16 40.27
C ILE A 109 -14.82 -37.36 38.97
N ASP A 110 -14.35 -37.96 37.87
CA ASP A 110 -13.17 -38.82 37.56
C ASP A 110 -12.55 -38.38 36.17
N SER A 111 -11.67 -39.05 35.41
CA SER A 111 -11.07 -40.40 35.42
C SER A 111 -9.68 -40.45 34.73
N HIS A 112 -9.09 -41.66 34.62
CA HIS A 112 -7.75 -41.94 34.09
C HIS A 112 -7.69 -43.33 33.40
N PRO A 113 -6.74 -43.62 32.48
CA PRO A 113 -5.30 -43.54 32.75
C PRO A 113 -4.41 -42.89 31.66
N THR A 114 -3.13 -42.74 32.02
CA THR A 114 -2.04 -42.11 31.25
C THR A 114 -0.95 -43.15 30.93
N GLU A 115 -0.31 -43.08 29.76
CA GLU A 115 1.02 -43.69 29.54
C GLU A 115 2.12 -42.63 29.33
N VAL A 116 3.34 -43.03 29.70
CA VAL A 116 4.45 -42.13 30.04
C VAL A 116 5.34 -41.82 28.84
N LEU A 117 5.72 -40.55 28.66
CA LEU A 117 6.97 -40.17 28.00
C LEU A 117 7.77 -39.18 28.85
N THR A 118 9.11 -39.28 28.76
CA THR A 118 10.02 -38.83 29.82
C THR A 118 10.52 -37.39 29.68
N ARG A 119 10.77 -36.77 30.84
CA ARG A 119 11.15 -35.36 30.99
C ARG A 119 12.66 -35.18 30.85
N LEU A 120 13.12 -34.71 29.68
CA LEU A 120 14.52 -34.25 29.51
C LEU A 120 14.73 -32.86 30.12
N GLU A 121 15.56 -32.78 31.15
CA GLU A 121 15.89 -31.51 31.81
C GLU A 121 16.87 -30.67 30.98
N LYS A 122 16.45 -29.46 30.57
CA LYS A 122 17.35 -28.47 29.96
C LYS A 122 17.99 -27.61 31.05
N THR A 123 19.27 -27.85 31.32
CA THR A 123 20.08 -27.01 32.22
C THR A 123 20.20 -25.58 31.69
N LYS A 124 19.85 -24.59 32.52
CA LYS A 124 19.95 -23.17 32.15
C LYS A 124 21.40 -22.71 32.27
N SER A 125 22.05 -22.42 31.14
CA SER A 125 23.32 -21.69 31.13
C SER A 125 23.11 -20.19 31.37
N PRO A 126 24.04 -19.49 32.04
CA PRO A 126 23.89 -18.08 32.38
C PRO A 126 24.00 -17.16 31.15
N PRO A 127 23.33 -15.98 31.16
CA PRO A 127 23.26 -15.10 30.00
C PRO A 127 24.62 -14.50 29.64
N LYS A 128 25.12 -14.80 28.44
CA LYS A 128 26.32 -14.17 27.86
C LYS A 128 26.05 -12.67 27.64
N LYS A 129 26.72 -11.81 28.42
CA LYS A 129 26.71 -10.35 28.20
C LYS A 129 27.23 -10.06 26.77
N ARG A 130 26.34 -9.59 25.89
CA ARG A 130 26.76 -9.02 24.59
C ARG A 130 27.64 -7.80 24.89
N LYS A 131 28.92 -7.82 24.52
CA LYS A 131 29.74 -6.60 24.50
C LYS A 131 29.11 -5.66 23.47
N SER A 132 28.73 -4.46 23.89
CA SER A 132 28.45 -3.38 22.95
C SER A 132 29.73 -3.10 22.15
N LYS A 133 29.63 -3.07 20.82
CA LYS A 133 30.61 -2.32 20.03
C LYS A 133 30.50 -0.86 20.48
N GLY A 134 31.63 -0.19 20.70
CA GLY A 134 31.61 1.23 21.05
C GLY A 134 30.95 2.01 19.92
N ARG A 135 29.90 2.76 20.23
CA ARG A 135 29.32 3.72 19.29
C ARG A 135 30.34 4.85 19.13
N THR A 136 30.89 4.99 17.92
CA THR A 136 31.71 6.15 17.55
C THR A 136 30.89 7.40 17.81
N LYS A 137 31.55 8.42 18.39
CA LYS A 137 30.88 9.61 18.89
C LYS A 137 31.02 10.71 17.85
N THR A 138 30.03 10.81 16.96
CA THR A 138 30.02 11.72 15.82
C THR A 138 30.31 13.16 16.28
N THR A 139 31.33 13.78 15.69
CA THR A 139 31.70 15.17 15.94
C THR A 139 30.84 16.11 15.10
N TRP A 140 30.34 17.21 15.67
CA TRP A 140 29.45 18.15 14.98
C TRP A 140 30.06 19.56 14.85
N ILE A 141 29.65 20.30 13.81
CA ILE A 141 29.97 21.73 13.57
C ILE A 141 28.77 22.47 12.95
N ASP A 142 28.82 23.80 12.95
CA ASP A 142 27.88 24.67 12.22
C ASP A 142 28.42 25.01 10.81
N GLY A 143 27.54 25.19 9.81
CA GLY A 143 27.93 25.56 8.43
C GLY A 143 26.82 25.40 7.39
N ASN A 144 27.16 25.57 6.10
CA ASN A 144 26.28 25.38 4.93
C ASN A 144 26.97 24.48 3.87
N ILE A 145 26.19 23.79 3.04
CA ILE A 145 26.69 23.00 1.90
C ILE A 145 27.02 23.91 0.71
N THR A 146 28.15 23.63 0.04
CA THR A 146 28.40 24.00 -1.35
C THR A 146 28.77 22.76 -2.16
N MET A 147 27.83 22.26 -2.97
CA MET A 147 28.11 21.24 -3.99
C MET A 147 27.29 21.50 -5.26
N GLN A 148 27.98 21.84 -6.34
CA GLN A 148 27.62 21.40 -7.68
C GLN A 148 28.88 20.76 -8.29
N LYS A 149 28.72 19.54 -8.79
CA LYS A 149 29.56 18.96 -9.83
C LYS A 149 28.76 19.05 -11.12
N ASP A 150 29.40 19.29 -12.26
CA ASP A 150 28.72 19.29 -13.55
C ASP A 150 28.00 17.96 -13.76
N PHE A 151 26.70 18.03 -14.08
CA PHE A 151 25.87 16.88 -14.38
C PHE A 151 25.59 16.86 -15.90
N PRO A 152 25.69 15.71 -16.59
CA PRO A 152 25.50 15.64 -18.04
C PRO A 152 24.08 16.08 -18.45
N ILE A 153 24.00 16.95 -19.46
CA ILE A 153 22.72 17.35 -20.05
C ILE A 153 22.06 16.09 -20.67
N PRO A 154 20.77 15.80 -20.40
CA PRO A 154 20.12 14.60 -20.92
C PRO A 154 19.93 14.67 -22.44
N ASP A 155 20.58 13.79 -23.18
CA ASP A 155 20.42 13.67 -24.62
C ASP A 155 19.10 12.99 -24.99
N TYR A 156 18.20 13.70 -25.67
CA TYR A 156 16.94 13.15 -26.21
C TYR A 156 16.92 13.05 -27.75
N SER A 157 18.06 13.19 -28.45
CA SER A 157 18.14 13.19 -29.92
C SER A 157 17.45 11.98 -30.57
N ALA A 158 17.68 10.77 -30.03
CA ALA A 158 17.10 9.50 -30.48
C ALA A 158 15.55 9.42 -30.39
N PHE A 159 14.89 10.46 -29.89
CA PHE A 159 13.44 10.57 -29.75
C PHE A 159 12.82 11.73 -30.54
N GLN A 160 13.60 12.59 -31.20
CA GLN A 160 13.08 13.82 -31.84
C GLN A 160 12.08 13.55 -32.97
N ASP A 161 12.32 12.53 -33.80
CA ASP A 161 11.45 12.15 -34.92
C ASP A 161 10.26 11.25 -34.52
N LYS A 162 9.94 11.12 -33.22
CA LYS A 162 8.92 10.19 -32.72
C LYS A 162 7.60 10.90 -32.42
N SER A 163 6.50 10.35 -32.93
CA SER A 163 5.17 10.78 -32.52
C SER A 163 4.89 10.40 -31.05
N PRO A 164 3.89 11.03 -30.39
CA PRO A 164 3.45 10.60 -29.06
C PRO A 164 3.04 9.13 -28.99
N VAL A 165 2.57 8.54 -30.10
CA VAL A 165 2.24 7.12 -30.19
C VAL A 165 3.51 6.26 -30.22
N ASP A 166 4.52 6.63 -31.01
CA ASP A 166 5.81 5.93 -31.03
C ASP A 166 6.48 5.93 -29.65
N LEU A 167 6.47 7.08 -28.98
CA LEU A 167 7.01 7.23 -27.61
C LEU A 167 6.27 6.36 -26.61
N PHE A 168 4.94 6.30 -26.68
CA PHE A 168 4.13 5.42 -25.85
C PHE A 168 4.41 3.94 -26.15
N GLU A 169 4.56 3.56 -27.41
CA GLU A 169 4.85 2.19 -27.82
C GLU A 169 6.25 1.69 -27.42
N LEU A 170 7.24 2.58 -27.22
CA LEU A 170 8.51 2.20 -26.60
C LEU A 170 8.30 1.55 -25.22
N MET A 171 7.36 2.07 -24.43
CA MET A 171 7.01 1.53 -23.11
C MET A 171 6.19 0.25 -23.20
N LEU A 172 5.49 0.03 -24.33
CA LEU A 172 4.59 -1.11 -24.57
C LEU A 172 5.26 -2.36 -25.19
N SER A 173 6.54 -2.64 -24.92
CA SER A 173 7.17 -3.95 -25.31
C SER A 173 6.52 -5.18 -24.64
N ILE A 174 5.51 -4.94 -23.79
CA ILE A 174 4.64 -5.89 -23.10
C ILE A 174 3.55 -6.49 -23.98
N LEU A 175 3.24 -5.92 -25.16
CA LEU A 175 2.08 -6.35 -25.97
C LEU A 175 2.16 -7.82 -26.40
N LEU A 176 3.36 -8.29 -26.78
CA LEU A 176 3.57 -9.70 -27.15
C LEU A 176 3.37 -10.65 -25.96
N LEU A 177 3.84 -10.27 -24.75
CA LEU A 177 3.57 -11.03 -23.52
C LEU A 177 2.06 -11.19 -23.30
N ILE A 178 1.30 -10.09 -23.39
CA ILE A 178 -0.14 -10.12 -23.17
C ILE A 178 -0.80 -11.09 -24.17
N LEU A 179 -0.45 -11.05 -25.46
CA LEU A 179 -1.02 -11.96 -26.45
C LEU A 179 -0.65 -13.44 -26.17
N GLU A 180 0.62 -13.71 -25.88
CA GLU A 180 1.14 -15.05 -25.59
C GLU A 180 0.48 -15.67 -24.35
N GLU A 181 0.47 -14.94 -23.22
CA GLU A 181 -0.08 -15.44 -21.96
C GLU A 181 -1.62 -15.49 -21.98
N SER A 182 -2.30 -14.57 -22.66
CA SER A 182 -3.77 -14.65 -22.87
C SER A 182 -4.17 -15.89 -23.69
N LYS A 183 -3.35 -16.27 -24.68
CA LYS A 183 -3.55 -17.50 -25.45
C LYS A 183 -3.31 -18.76 -24.60
N LYS A 184 -2.23 -18.79 -23.80
CA LYS A 184 -2.02 -19.90 -22.84
C LYS A 184 -3.17 -19.99 -21.83
N TYR A 185 -3.70 -18.86 -21.36
CA TYR A 185 -4.81 -18.83 -20.42
C TYR A 185 -6.10 -19.41 -21.00
N ALA A 186 -6.40 -19.14 -22.27
CA ALA A 186 -7.52 -19.78 -22.96
C ALA A 186 -7.37 -21.32 -23.01
N LEU A 187 -6.18 -21.81 -23.37
CA LEU A 187 -5.87 -23.25 -23.38
C LEU A 187 -5.94 -23.87 -21.97
N PHE A 188 -5.45 -23.17 -20.94
CA PHE A 188 -5.52 -23.58 -19.53
C PHE A 188 -6.98 -23.72 -19.03
N LEU A 189 -7.90 -22.89 -19.54
CA LEU A 189 -9.34 -23.01 -19.27
C LEU A 189 -10.05 -24.07 -20.13
N ASN A 190 -9.33 -24.79 -21.00
CA ASN A 190 -9.89 -25.65 -22.05
C ASN A 190 -10.92 -24.93 -22.95
N LEU A 191 -10.62 -23.67 -23.29
CA LEU A 191 -11.44 -22.82 -24.16
C LEU A 191 -10.75 -22.54 -25.50
N PRO A 192 -11.50 -22.29 -26.58
CA PRO A 192 -10.92 -21.89 -27.86
C PRO A 192 -10.04 -20.64 -27.73
N ASP A 193 -8.95 -20.63 -28.49
CA ASP A 193 -8.09 -19.45 -28.66
C ASP A 193 -8.97 -18.21 -29.01
N PRO A 194 -8.93 -17.12 -28.22
CA PRO A 194 -9.73 -15.94 -28.48
C PRO A 194 -9.27 -15.18 -29.74
N LYS A 195 -8.15 -15.56 -30.36
CA LYS A 195 -7.59 -14.97 -31.58
C LYS A 195 -7.49 -13.45 -31.47
N ILE A 196 -6.91 -12.95 -30.38
CA ILE A 196 -6.69 -11.53 -30.16
C ILE A 196 -5.52 -11.12 -31.04
N SER A 197 -5.72 -10.14 -31.92
CA SER A 197 -4.67 -9.58 -32.77
C SER A 197 -3.93 -8.42 -32.08
N MET A 198 -2.72 -8.11 -32.56
CA MET A 198 -1.92 -6.98 -32.08
C MET A 198 -2.66 -5.64 -32.22
N SER A 199 -3.38 -5.43 -33.32
CA SER A 199 -4.20 -4.24 -33.55
C SER A 199 -5.39 -4.15 -32.60
N GLU A 200 -6.07 -5.26 -32.31
CA GLU A 200 -7.15 -5.29 -31.33
C GLU A 200 -6.66 -5.04 -29.90
N LEU A 201 -5.48 -5.57 -29.51
CA LEU A 201 -4.91 -5.29 -28.20
C LEU A 201 -4.48 -3.82 -28.06
N LYS A 202 -3.87 -3.23 -29.10
CA LYS A 202 -3.59 -1.78 -29.14
C LYS A 202 -4.88 -0.95 -29.04
N CYS A 203 -5.93 -1.33 -29.78
CA CYS A 203 -7.24 -0.70 -29.70
C CYS A 203 -7.86 -0.82 -28.30
N PHE A 204 -7.77 -1.99 -27.67
CA PHE A 204 -8.27 -2.22 -26.31
C PHE A 204 -7.57 -1.32 -25.30
N ILE A 205 -6.24 -1.19 -25.38
CA ILE A 205 -5.46 -0.28 -24.52
C ILE A 205 -5.80 1.19 -24.81
N GLY A 206 -5.97 1.58 -26.08
CA GLY A 206 -6.44 2.91 -26.46
C GLY A 206 -7.82 3.24 -25.88
N ILE A 207 -8.74 2.28 -25.84
CA ILE A 207 -10.04 2.43 -25.17
C ILE A 207 -9.84 2.60 -23.66
N LEU A 208 -9.00 1.79 -22.99
CA LEU A 208 -8.74 1.96 -21.56
C LEU A 208 -8.25 3.39 -21.23
N ILE A 209 -7.33 3.93 -22.03
CA ILE A 209 -6.83 5.31 -21.89
C ILE A 209 -7.96 6.33 -22.09
N ALA A 210 -8.78 6.16 -23.14
CA ALA A 210 -9.93 7.05 -23.39
C ALA A 210 -10.94 7.05 -22.23
N THR A 211 -11.26 5.87 -21.69
CA THR A 211 -12.16 5.71 -20.53
C THR A 211 -11.55 6.19 -19.20
N GLY A 212 -10.26 6.53 -19.18
CA GLY A 212 -9.58 7.09 -18.01
C GLY A 212 -9.81 8.60 -17.83
N TYR A 213 -10.09 9.35 -18.91
CA TYR A 213 -10.41 10.78 -18.86
C TYR A 213 -11.87 11.08 -19.21
N ASN A 214 -12.47 10.31 -20.12
CA ASN A 214 -13.91 10.33 -20.39
C ASN A 214 -14.55 9.23 -19.54
N ILE A 215 -15.02 9.58 -18.33
CA ILE A 215 -15.55 8.63 -17.35
C ILE A 215 -17.08 8.63 -17.39
N LEU A 216 -17.68 7.53 -17.86
CA LEU A 216 -19.13 7.28 -17.77
C LEU A 216 -19.48 6.46 -16.51
N PRO A 217 -20.76 6.45 -16.04
CA PRO A 217 -21.19 5.76 -14.82
C PRO A 217 -20.93 4.24 -14.78
N GLY A 218 -20.63 3.62 -15.93
CA GLY A 218 -20.23 2.23 -16.02
C GLY A 218 -19.65 1.87 -17.38
N LYS A 219 -18.81 0.83 -17.42
CA LYS A 219 -18.06 0.42 -18.61
C LYS A 219 -18.91 0.12 -19.86
N ASP A 220 -20.16 -0.31 -19.71
CA ASP A 220 -20.95 -0.72 -20.87
C ASP A 220 -21.68 0.47 -21.53
N PHE A 221 -21.81 1.61 -20.83
CA PHE A 221 -22.42 2.84 -21.38
C PHE A 221 -21.63 3.42 -22.55
N TYR A 222 -20.32 3.19 -22.68
CA TYR A 222 -19.56 3.64 -23.86
C TYR A 222 -20.12 3.08 -25.18
N TRP A 223 -20.84 1.94 -25.12
CA TRP A 223 -21.51 1.28 -26.24
C TRP A 223 -23.04 1.40 -26.22
N ASP A 224 -23.58 2.34 -25.45
CA ASP A 224 -25.01 2.65 -25.48
C ASP A 224 -25.43 3.16 -26.88
N SER A 225 -26.71 3.01 -27.21
CA SER A 225 -27.30 3.33 -28.52
C SER A 225 -28.36 4.44 -28.46
N GLY A 226 -28.63 5.03 -27.29
CA GLY A 226 -29.39 6.28 -27.20
C GLY A 226 -28.69 7.45 -27.90
N ASP A 227 -29.48 8.41 -28.41
CA ASP A 227 -29.00 9.49 -29.28
C ASP A 227 -27.99 10.43 -28.59
N ASP A 228 -28.13 10.63 -27.28
CA ASP A 228 -27.24 11.40 -26.41
C ASP A 228 -26.23 10.53 -25.63
N MET A 229 -26.21 9.21 -25.87
CA MET A 229 -25.52 8.24 -25.00
C MET A 229 -24.28 7.58 -25.63
N GLY A 230 -23.34 7.24 -24.76
CA GLY A 230 -22.11 6.52 -25.10
C GLY A 230 -21.08 7.33 -25.88
N ASN A 231 -20.12 6.65 -26.50
CA ASN A 231 -18.95 7.30 -27.09
C ASN A 231 -18.71 6.77 -28.51
N GLN A 232 -18.88 7.63 -29.53
CA GLN A 232 -18.82 7.20 -30.93
C GLN A 232 -17.42 6.71 -31.37
N MET A 233 -16.35 7.28 -30.81
CA MET A 233 -14.98 6.80 -31.06
C MET A 233 -14.81 5.36 -30.56
N ILE A 234 -15.28 5.06 -29.34
CA ILE A 234 -15.21 3.72 -28.75
C ILE A 234 -16.15 2.73 -29.49
N LYS A 235 -17.38 3.15 -29.82
CA LYS A 235 -18.35 2.38 -30.63
C LYS A 235 -17.77 1.97 -31.99
N ASN A 236 -17.07 2.89 -32.66
CA ASN A 236 -16.45 2.64 -33.97
C ASN A 236 -15.17 1.78 -33.86
N ALA A 237 -14.37 1.96 -32.81
CA ALA A 237 -13.06 1.30 -32.68
C ALA A 237 -13.14 -0.18 -32.28
N CYS A 238 -14.08 -0.57 -31.41
CA CYS A 238 -14.27 -1.97 -31.02
C CYS A 238 -15.73 -2.25 -30.63
N ARG A 239 -16.24 -3.44 -30.93
CA ARG A 239 -17.58 -3.87 -30.48
C ARG A 239 -17.57 -4.26 -29.00
N ARG A 240 -18.56 -3.80 -28.23
CA ARG A 240 -18.77 -4.07 -26.79
C ARG A 240 -18.39 -5.50 -26.36
N ASP A 241 -18.94 -6.50 -27.04
CA ASP A 241 -18.79 -7.89 -26.62
C ASP A 241 -17.43 -8.49 -27.05
N ARG A 242 -16.75 -7.91 -28.05
CA ARG A 242 -15.34 -8.20 -28.36
C ARG A 242 -14.40 -7.55 -27.33
N PHE A 243 -14.67 -6.32 -26.89
CA PHE A 243 -13.96 -5.69 -25.78
C PHE A 243 -14.10 -6.52 -24.49
N ARG A 244 -15.33 -6.94 -24.15
CA ARG A 244 -15.60 -7.86 -23.02
C ARG A 244 -14.89 -9.21 -23.18
N GLN A 245 -14.81 -9.77 -24.38
CA GLN A 245 -14.07 -11.01 -24.65
C GLN A 245 -12.56 -10.83 -24.42
N ILE A 246 -11.95 -9.77 -24.94
CA ILE A 246 -10.54 -9.44 -24.69
C ILE A 246 -10.30 -9.28 -23.19
N MET A 247 -11.14 -8.51 -22.49
CA MET A 247 -11.05 -8.30 -21.05
C MET A 247 -11.17 -9.60 -20.22
N ARG A 248 -11.94 -10.59 -20.69
CA ARG A 248 -12.08 -11.91 -20.04
C ARG A 248 -10.82 -12.78 -20.16
N PHE A 249 -10.11 -12.71 -21.29
CA PHE A 249 -8.95 -13.55 -21.57
C PHE A 249 -7.60 -12.87 -21.34
N LEU A 250 -7.57 -11.55 -21.11
CA LEU A 250 -6.35 -10.80 -20.87
C LEU A 250 -5.58 -11.37 -19.67
N HIS A 251 -4.38 -11.88 -19.94
CA HIS A 251 -3.53 -12.53 -18.95
C HIS A 251 -2.06 -12.14 -19.14
N LEU A 252 -1.24 -12.35 -18.10
CA LEU A 252 0.08 -11.71 -17.95
C LEU A 252 1.20 -12.64 -17.47
N ALA A 253 0.88 -13.89 -17.12
CA ALA A 253 1.83 -14.91 -16.68
C ALA A 253 1.28 -16.31 -16.96
N ASP A 254 2.16 -17.29 -17.08
CA ASP A 254 1.77 -18.68 -17.30
C ASP A 254 1.17 -19.29 -16.02
N ASN A 255 -0.10 -19.72 -16.05
CA ASN A 255 -0.74 -20.30 -14.87
C ASN A 255 -0.10 -21.63 -14.42
N THR A 256 0.69 -22.29 -15.26
CA THR A 256 1.44 -23.49 -14.87
C THR A 256 2.70 -23.17 -14.04
N GLN A 257 3.12 -21.89 -14.02
CA GLN A 257 4.37 -21.41 -13.41
C GLN A 257 4.08 -20.58 -12.13
N MET A 258 3.11 -21.02 -11.33
CA MET A 258 2.74 -20.36 -10.07
C MET A 258 3.90 -20.36 -9.06
N ASN A 259 4.29 -19.17 -8.60
CA ASN A 259 5.21 -19.00 -7.47
C ASN A 259 4.41 -18.65 -6.20
N PRO A 260 4.28 -19.55 -5.21
CA PRO A 260 3.54 -19.26 -3.97
C PRO A 260 4.21 -18.20 -3.08
N ASN A 261 5.52 -17.96 -3.26
CA ASN A 261 6.28 -16.98 -2.48
C ASN A 261 6.20 -15.55 -3.06
N ASP A 262 5.65 -15.38 -4.27
CA ASP A 262 5.42 -14.08 -4.89
C ASP A 262 3.92 -13.82 -5.00
N LYS A 263 3.34 -13.01 -4.10
CA LYS A 263 1.90 -12.70 -4.16
C LYS A 263 1.51 -11.95 -5.45
N LEU A 264 2.50 -11.43 -6.18
CA LEU A 264 2.37 -10.73 -7.45
C LEU A 264 2.81 -11.58 -8.65
N TRP A 265 2.98 -12.90 -8.54
CA TRP A 265 3.50 -13.75 -9.63
C TRP A 265 2.76 -13.58 -10.96
N LYS A 266 1.44 -13.35 -10.92
CA LYS A 266 0.61 -13.10 -12.12
C LYS A 266 0.94 -11.80 -12.85
N LEU A 267 1.58 -10.85 -12.17
CA LEU A 267 2.03 -9.57 -12.73
C LEU A 267 3.55 -9.53 -12.93
N ARG A 268 4.31 -10.47 -12.36
CA ARG A 268 5.79 -10.45 -12.39
C ARG A 268 6.37 -10.33 -13.80
N PRO A 269 5.96 -11.10 -14.82
CA PRO A 269 6.51 -10.97 -16.18
C PRO A 269 6.18 -9.62 -16.85
N LEU A 270 5.12 -8.94 -16.41
CA LEU A 270 4.78 -7.58 -16.83
C LEU A 270 5.68 -6.55 -16.12
N ILE A 271 5.77 -6.62 -14.79
CA ILE A 271 6.58 -5.73 -13.95
C ILE A 271 8.04 -5.75 -14.44
N ASP A 272 8.62 -6.94 -14.58
CA ASP A 272 10.02 -7.11 -14.97
C ASP A 272 10.30 -6.61 -16.40
N ARG A 273 9.29 -6.57 -17.29
CA ARG A 273 9.41 -5.95 -18.62
C ARG A 273 9.30 -4.42 -18.55
N LEU A 274 8.37 -3.88 -17.74
CA LEU A 274 8.21 -2.45 -17.55
C LEU A 274 9.44 -1.81 -16.92
N GLN A 275 9.94 -2.35 -15.80
CA GLN A 275 11.17 -1.87 -15.13
C GLN A 275 12.36 -1.82 -16.10
N ARG A 276 12.55 -2.86 -16.92
CA ARG A 276 13.60 -2.89 -17.95
C ARG A 276 13.39 -1.88 -19.07
N ASN A 277 12.15 -1.66 -19.53
CA ASN A 277 11.87 -0.60 -20.50
C ASN A 277 12.19 0.78 -19.92
N PHE A 278 11.78 1.04 -18.66
CA PHE A 278 11.95 2.34 -18.02
C PHE A 278 13.44 2.66 -17.84
N LEU A 279 14.23 1.72 -17.31
CA LEU A 279 15.69 1.87 -17.21
C LEU A 279 16.40 1.96 -18.57
N LYS A 280 15.85 1.34 -19.64
CA LYS A 280 16.40 1.39 -21.01
C LYS A 280 16.21 2.77 -21.67
N TYR A 281 15.06 3.42 -21.47
CA TYR A 281 14.73 4.69 -22.13
C TYR A 281 14.93 5.92 -21.23
N TYR A 282 15.17 5.73 -19.93
CA TYR A 282 15.59 6.80 -19.03
C TYR A 282 16.88 7.48 -19.53
N LYS A 283 16.89 8.81 -19.44
CA LYS A 283 18.07 9.65 -19.67
C LYS A 283 18.41 10.32 -18.34
N PRO A 284 19.63 10.15 -17.80
CA PRO A 284 20.02 10.68 -16.50
C PRO A 284 19.68 12.16 -16.32
N THR A 285 19.08 12.46 -15.17
CA THR A 285 18.72 13.79 -14.66
C THR A 285 19.33 13.91 -13.26
N GLN A 286 19.78 15.09 -12.83
CA GLN A 286 20.49 15.19 -11.55
C GLN A 286 19.56 14.89 -10.37
N HIS A 287 18.34 15.41 -10.42
CA HIS A 287 17.40 15.34 -9.32
C HIS A 287 16.41 14.17 -9.49
N MET A 288 16.22 13.39 -8.42
CA MET A 288 15.27 12.28 -8.33
C MET A 288 14.54 12.30 -6.99
N ASN A 289 13.28 11.89 -6.94
CA ASN A 289 12.60 11.61 -5.67
C ASN A 289 12.23 10.12 -5.54
N TYR A 290 12.15 9.64 -4.31
CA TYR A 290 11.62 8.33 -3.97
C TYR A 290 10.49 8.45 -2.96
N ASP A 291 9.31 7.96 -3.33
CA ASP A 291 8.05 8.22 -2.64
C ASP A 291 7.03 7.09 -2.88
N GLU A 292 5.89 7.18 -2.21
CA GLU A 292 4.77 6.24 -2.32
C GLU A 292 3.70 6.66 -3.34
N SER A 293 3.12 5.68 -4.02
CA SER A 293 1.94 5.84 -4.89
C SER A 293 0.90 4.75 -4.59
N MET A 294 -0.37 5.01 -4.91
CA MET A 294 -1.50 4.16 -4.54
C MET A 294 -2.39 3.81 -5.72
N VAL A 295 -2.32 2.56 -6.18
CA VAL A 295 -3.21 2.03 -7.23
C VAL A 295 -4.54 1.61 -6.58
N LYS A 296 -5.55 2.48 -6.70
CA LYS A 296 -6.89 2.32 -6.11
C LYS A 296 -7.53 0.96 -6.44
N TYR A 297 -7.85 0.18 -5.40
CA TYR A 297 -8.45 -1.16 -5.55
C TYR A 297 -9.27 -1.55 -4.32
N TYR A 298 -10.52 -1.96 -4.53
CA TYR A 298 -11.45 -2.34 -3.46
C TYR A 298 -11.62 -3.85 -3.25
N GLY A 299 -11.27 -4.67 -4.25
CA GLY A 299 -11.50 -6.13 -4.25
C GLY A 299 -10.72 -6.92 -3.19
N ARG A 300 -10.89 -8.24 -3.18
CA ARG A 300 -10.21 -9.16 -2.24
C ARG A 300 -8.83 -9.55 -2.80
N HIS A 301 -7.76 -8.98 -2.26
CA HIS A 301 -6.37 -9.38 -2.54
C HIS A 301 -5.47 -9.13 -1.32
N SER A 302 -4.52 -10.02 -1.05
CA SER A 302 -3.67 -10.00 0.16
C SER A 302 -2.56 -8.92 0.16
N CYS A 303 -2.34 -8.27 -0.98
CA CYS A 303 -1.45 -7.09 -1.08
C CYS A 303 -2.19 -5.75 -0.93
N LYS A 304 -3.53 -5.75 -0.81
CA LYS A 304 -4.31 -4.52 -0.68
C LYS A 304 -4.02 -3.87 0.68
N GLN A 305 -3.46 -2.67 0.65
CA GLN A 305 -3.23 -1.84 1.82
C GLN A 305 -4.46 -0.98 2.12
N PHE A 306 -4.61 -0.61 3.39
CA PHE A 306 -5.50 0.45 3.84
C PHE A 306 -4.66 1.58 4.42
N ILE A 307 -4.77 2.78 3.86
CA ILE A 307 -4.08 3.98 4.38
C ILE A 307 -5.14 4.96 4.87
N ARG A 308 -5.06 5.32 6.15
CA ARG A 308 -5.97 6.29 6.78
C ARG A 308 -5.65 7.71 6.30
N GLY A 309 -6.65 8.60 6.33
CA GLY A 309 -6.52 10.02 5.97
C GLY A 309 -6.40 10.31 4.47
N LYS A 310 -5.62 9.53 3.71
CA LYS A 310 -5.35 9.76 2.28
C LYS A 310 -6.62 9.61 1.40
N PRO A 311 -6.69 10.28 0.22
CA PRO A 311 -7.85 10.17 -0.69
C PRO A 311 -8.08 8.75 -1.24
N ILE A 312 -7.00 8.02 -1.57
CA ILE A 312 -7.06 6.62 -1.98
C ILE A 312 -6.83 5.74 -0.76
N ARG A 313 -7.90 5.54 0.02
CA ARG A 313 -7.84 4.76 1.28
C ARG A 313 -7.55 3.28 1.09
N PHE A 314 -7.89 2.69 -0.06
CA PHE A 314 -7.70 1.27 -0.36
C PHE A 314 -7.05 1.07 -1.73
N GLY A 315 -5.97 0.30 -1.78
CA GLY A 315 -5.23 0.06 -3.02
C GLY A 315 -3.95 -0.76 -2.84
N TYR A 316 -3.18 -0.87 -3.91
CA TYR A 316 -1.81 -1.39 -3.86
C TYR A 316 -0.86 -0.22 -3.60
N LYS A 317 -0.06 -0.30 -2.53
CA LYS A 317 1.01 0.65 -2.22
C LYS A 317 2.22 0.32 -3.12
N VAL A 318 2.73 1.31 -3.84
CA VAL A 318 3.82 1.18 -4.81
C VAL A 318 4.91 2.16 -4.41
N TRP A 319 6.15 1.68 -4.29
CA TRP A 319 7.32 2.52 -4.11
C TRP A 319 7.82 2.95 -5.49
N CYS A 320 8.01 4.25 -5.69
CA CYS A 320 8.35 4.83 -6.99
C CYS A 320 9.64 5.65 -6.88
N LEU A 321 10.57 5.43 -7.82
CA LEU A 321 11.74 6.29 -8.05
C LEU A 321 11.49 7.09 -9.33
N ASN A 322 11.40 8.42 -9.23
CA ASN A 322 11.10 9.31 -10.35
C ASN A 322 12.20 10.35 -10.56
N SER A 323 12.32 10.85 -11.80
CA SER A 323 13.10 12.06 -12.09
C SER A 323 12.34 13.33 -11.75
N GLU A 324 13.07 14.45 -11.63
CA GLU A 324 12.50 15.81 -11.61
C GLU A 324 11.49 16.10 -12.73
N ASN A 325 11.66 15.50 -13.91
CA ASN A 325 10.75 15.63 -15.05
C ASN A 325 9.53 14.67 -14.97
N GLY A 326 9.28 14.06 -13.81
CA GLY A 326 8.16 13.14 -13.56
C GLY A 326 8.30 11.73 -14.13
N TYR A 327 9.37 11.44 -14.89
CA TYR A 327 9.60 10.12 -15.48
C TYR A 327 9.78 9.06 -14.38
N LEU A 328 8.98 7.99 -14.42
CA LEU A 328 9.13 6.85 -13.51
C LEU A 328 10.33 5.99 -13.93
N ILE A 329 11.43 6.12 -13.19
CA ILE A 329 12.71 5.46 -13.47
C ILE A 329 12.61 3.96 -13.12
N ASN A 330 12.08 3.66 -11.93
CA ASN A 330 11.86 2.30 -11.44
C ASN A 330 10.76 2.29 -10.37
N PHE A 331 10.21 1.12 -10.05
CA PHE A 331 9.18 0.96 -9.03
C PHE A 331 9.18 -0.46 -8.43
N ASP A 332 8.62 -0.62 -7.24
CA ASP A 332 8.28 -1.93 -6.65
C ASP A 332 6.90 -1.87 -5.98
N ILE A 333 6.17 -2.99 -5.96
CA ILE A 333 4.81 -3.06 -5.43
C ILE A 333 4.83 -3.79 -4.09
N TYR A 334 4.41 -3.09 -3.02
CA TYR A 334 4.46 -3.62 -1.68
C TYR A 334 3.51 -4.82 -1.50
N GLN A 335 4.10 -5.96 -1.13
CA GLN A 335 3.40 -7.22 -0.86
C GLN A 335 3.64 -7.78 0.55
N GLY A 336 4.31 -7.03 1.43
CA GLY A 336 4.84 -7.53 2.70
C GLY A 336 6.13 -8.29 2.47
N ALA A 337 6.20 -9.57 2.86
CA ALA A 337 7.28 -10.45 2.42
C ALA A 337 7.30 -10.56 0.88
N SER A 338 8.48 -10.45 0.28
CA SER A 338 8.70 -10.40 -1.17
C SER A 338 9.90 -11.30 -1.52
N PRO A 339 9.87 -12.09 -2.60
CA PRO A 339 10.99 -12.97 -2.98
C PRO A 339 12.18 -12.19 -3.53
N ASN A 340 11.97 -10.91 -3.89
CA ASN A 340 12.99 -10.00 -4.40
C ASN A 340 13.58 -9.11 -3.30
N SER A 341 13.24 -9.34 -2.02
CA SER A 341 13.80 -8.56 -0.93
C SER A 341 15.28 -8.93 -0.69
N ASN A 342 16.05 -7.96 -0.20
CA ASN A 342 17.46 -8.17 0.15
C ASN A 342 17.54 -8.11 1.67
N GLU A 343 17.76 -9.27 2.31
CA GLU A 343 17.75 -9.39 3.78
C GLU A 343 18.70 -8.39 4.45
N TYR A 344 19.87 -8.10 3.86
CA TYR A 344 20.80 -7.10 4.40
C TYR A 344 20.24 -5.68 4.32
N TYR A 345 19.62 -5.30 3.19
CA TYR A 345 19.00 -3.97 3.07
C TYR A 345 17.70 -3.83 3.89
N ASP A 346 16.92 -4.91 4.04
CA ASP A 346 15.77 -4.95 4.94
C ASP A 346 16.20 -4.78 6.41
N GLN A 347 17.31 -5.39 6.83
CA GLN A 347 17.85 -5.25 8.18
C GLN A 347 18.52 -3.89 8.42
N GLU A 348 19.21 -3.32 7.43
CA GLU A 348 19.90 -2.04 7.59
C GLU A 348 18.97 -0.82 7.47
N PHE A 349 18.11 -0.79 6.45
CA PHE A 349 17.29 0.38 6.08
C PHE A 349 15.78 0.20 6.31
N GLY A 350 15.29 -1.04 6.45
CA GLY A 350 13.87 -1.35 6.60
C GLY A 350 13.11 -1.50 5.28
N LYS A 351 12.04 -2.30 5.29
CA LYS A 351 11.25 -2.75 4.11
C LYS A 351 10.75 -1.63 3.17
N ALA A 352 10.56 -0.40 3.69
CA ALA A 352 10.11 0.75 2.89
C ALA A 352 11.26 1.45 2.14
N THR A 353 12.49 1.34 2.66
CA THR A 353 13.69 2.03 2.14
C THR A 353 14.63 1.08 1.40
N ALA A 354 14.64 -0.21 1.74
CA ALA A 354 15.41 -1.23 1.03
C ALA A 354 15.18 -1.24 -0.50
N PRO A 355 13.93 -1.05 -1.03
CA PRO A 355 13.71 -1.01 -2.47
C PRO A 355 14.42 0.16 -3.18
N LEU A 356 14.55 1.34 -2.54
CA LEU A 356 15.33 2.46 -3.09
C LEU A 356 16.78 2.05 -3.38
N VAL A 357 17.44 1.36 -2.45
CA VAL A 357 18.84 0.93 -2.62
C VAL A 357 18.95 -0.07 -3.77
N ILE A 358 18.02 -1.02 -3.87
CA ILE A 358 17.94 -1.99 -4.98
C ILE A 358 17.73 -1.28 -6.33
N MET A 359 16.84 -0.28 -6.40
CA MET A 359 16.61 0.51 -7.62
C MET A 359 17.85 1.30 -8.05
N LEU A 360 18.58 1.88 -7.09
CA LEU A 360 19.84 2.61 -7.32
C LEU A 360 21.01 1.69 -7.73
N ASP A 361 20.96 0.40 -7.38
CA ASP A 361 21.95 -0.58 -7.82
C ASP A 361 21.73 -1.04 -9.27
N GLY A 362 20.48 -1.07 -9.73
CA GLY A 362 20.11 -1.34 -11.13
C GLY A 362 20.16 -0.11 -12.05
N LEU A 363 20.43 1.08 -11.51
CA LEU A 363 20.39 2.35 -12.25
C LEU A 363 21.51 2.46 -13.30
N PRO A 364 21.22 2.88 -14.55
CA PRO A 364 22.27 3.20 -15.52
C PRO A 364 23.09 4.41 -15.06
N GLN A 365 24.40 4.38 -15.32
CA GLN A 365 25.34 5.46 -14.97
C GLN A 365 25.32 5.82 -13.47
N LYS A 366 25.16 4.82 -12.58
CA LYS A 366 25.13 4.96 -11.11
C LYS A 366 26.40 5.52 -10.43
N GLN A 367 27.39 5.94 -11.21
CA GLN A 367 28.55 6.72 -10.76
C GLN A 367 28.35 8.26 -10.86
N LEU A 368 27.23 8.72 -11.42
CA LEU A 368 26.91 10.15 -11.50
C LEU A 368 26.48 10.72 -10.13
N PRO A 369 26.75 12.00 -9.85
CA PRO A 369 26.42 12.65 -8.58
C PRO A 369 24.95 13.08 -8.55
N TYR A 370 24.06 12.09 -8.44
CA TYR A 370 22.62 12.27 -8.30
C TYR A 370 22.25 12.94 -6.95
N GLN A 371 21.17 13.70 -6.94
CA GLN A 371 20.56 14.31 -5.77
C GLN A 371 19.19 13.66 -5.51
N ILE A 372 19.07 12.94 -4.38
CA ILE A 372 17.93 12.09 -4.06
C ILE A 372 17.07 12.77 -2.98
N TYR A 373 15.77 12.92 -3.25
CA TYR A 373 14.80 13.49 -2.32
C TYR A 373 13.87 12.41 -1.74
N VAL A 374 13.70 12.38 -0.43
CA VAL A 374 12.89 11.40 0.29
C VAL A 374 12.08 12.03 1.42
N ASP A 375 10.89 11.50 1.69
CA ASP A 375 10.11 11.88 2.88
C ASP A 375 10.53 11.07 4.14
N ASN A 376 10.13 11.59 5.29
CA ASN A 376 10.37 11.11 6.64
C ASN A 376 10.01 9.63 6.91
N LEU A 377 9.20 8.99 6.05
CA LEU A 377 8.99 7.54 6.09
C LEU A 377 10.30 6.80 5.83
N PHE A 378 11.12 7.28 4.89
CA PHE A 378 12.33 6.62 4.40
C PHE A 378 13.61 7.17 5.04
N THR A 379 13.64 8.47 5.35
CA THR A 379 14.84 9.16 5.88
C THR A 379 15.34 8.53 7.18
N SER A 380 16.64 8.21 7.21
CA SER A 380 17.38 7.79 8.40
C SER A 380 18.87 8.11 8.21
N PHE A 381 19.61 8.32 9.29
CA PHE A 381 21.04 8.61 9.22
C PHE A 381 21.84 7.56 8.44
N LYS A 382 21.57 6.27 8.68
CA LYS A 382 22.17 5.16 7.90
C LYS A 382 22.02 5.32 6.39
N LEU A 383 20.83 5.73 5.93
CA LEU A 383 20.58 5.96 4.50
C LEU A 383 21.40 7.14 3.98
N LEU A 384 21.45 8.24 4.74
CA LEU A 384 22.20 9.43 4.37
C LEU A 384 23.71 9.13 4.27
N THR A 385 24.29 8.40 5.23
CA THR A 385 25.69 7.95 5.19
C THR A 385 25.94 7.04 3.99
N HIS A 386 25.14 5.98 3.80
CA HIS A 386 25.31 5.01 2.71
C HIS A 386 25.18 5.62 1.31
N LEU A 387 24.27 6.58 1.11
CA LEU A 387 24.13 7.27 -0.18
C LEU A 387 25.27 8.31 -0.38
N GLY A 388 25.73 8.95 0.69
CA GLY A 388 26.92 9.82 0.67
C GLY A 388 28.21 9.07 0.32
N GLU A 389 28.42 7.88 0.88
CA GLU A 389 29.54 6.97 0.54
C GLU A 389 29.52 6.54 -0.94
N ARG A 390 28.33 6.47 -1.56
CA ARG A 390 28.14 6.21 -3.00
C ARG A 390 28.35 7.44 -3.87
N GLY A 391 28.60 8.61 -3.28
CA GLY A 391 28.79 9.88 -4.00
C GLY A 391 27.50 10.59 -4.41
N TYR A 392 26.35 10.16 -3.87
CA TYR A 392 25.06 10.83 -4.08
C TYR A 392 24.81 11.85 -2.97
N GLY A 393 24.21 12.99 -3.31
CA GLY A 393 23.60 13.86 -2.31
C GLY A 393 22.19 13.36 -1.97
N THR A 394 21.79 13.45 -0.71
CA THR A 394 20.43 13.07 -0.27
C THR A 394 19.82 14.18 0.57
N THR A 395 18.51 14.39 0.47
CA THR A 395 17.78 15.41 1.21
C THR A 395 16.40 14.88 1.60
N GLY A 396 16.01 15.07 2.85
CA GLY A 396 14.71 14.62 3.31
C GLY A 396 14.37 15.15 4.70
N THR A 397 13.07 15.18 5.00
CA THR A 397 12.55 15.41 6.34
C THR A 397 12.92 14.23 7.24
N ILE A 398 13.29 14.45 8.50
CA ILE A 398 13.58 13.37 9.46
C ILE A 398 12.64 13.43 10.67
N ARG A 399 12.22 12.26 11.17
CA ARG A 399 11.41 12.15 12.39
C ARG A 399 12.29 12.37 13.62
N GLU A 400 11.78 13.11 14.62
CA GLU A 400 12.51 13.44 15.86
C GLU A 400 13.03 12.19 16.60
N ASN A 401 12.33 11.05 16.51
CA ASN A 401 12.76 9.76 17.08
C ASN A 401 13.80 8.98 16.24
N ARG A 402 14.18 9.46 15.05
CA ARG A 402 15.24 8.90 14.19
C ARG A 402 16.53 9.74 14.23
N VAL A 403 16.51 10.91 14.85
CA VAL A 403 17.70 11.75 15.07
C VAL A 403 18.61 11.08 16.11
N PRO A 404 19.95 11.04 15.91
CA PRO A 404 20.89 10.52 16.90
C PRO A 404 20.79 11.26 18.24
N SER A 405 20.71 10.52 19.34
CA SER A 405 20.68 11.04 20.72
C SER A 405 21.88 11.92 21.12
N ASP A 406 22.94 11.90 20.31
CA ASP A 406 24.17 12.66 20.43
C ASP A 406 24.30 13.81 19.41
N CYS A 407 23.28 14.02 18.56
CA CYS A 407 23.15 15.21 17.71
C CYS A 407 22.76 16.43 18.58
N PRO A 408 23.54 17.53 18.60
CA PRO A 408 23.34 18.66 19.51
C PRO A 408 22.32 19.68 18.96
N LEU A 409 21.16 19.22 18.48
CA LEU A 409 20.07 20.09 18.04
C LEU A 409 19.22 20.57 19.23
N THR A 410 18.76 21.83 19.16
CA THR A 410 17.74 22.34 20.09
C THR A 410 16.45 21.54 19.95
N ASN A 411 15.95 20.96 21.05
CA ASN A 411 14.71 20.15 21.02
C ASN A 411 13.48 20.98 20.60
N LYS A 412 12.45 20.27 20.10
CA LYS A 412 11.23 20.88 19.53
C LYS A 412 10.52 21.86 20.48
N ASN A 413 10.52 21.58 21.78
CA ASN A 413 9.88 22.41 22.83
C ASN A 413 10.67 23.68 23.21
N SER A 414 11.91 23.80 22.74
CA SER A 414 12.72 25.02 22.84
C SER A 414 12.75 25.75 21.50
N MET A 415 12.77 25.05 20.36
CA MET A 415 12.62 25.65 19.03
C MET A 415 11.25 26.34 18.85
N SER A 416 10.16 25.78 19.39
CA SER A 416 8.83 26.39 19.34
C SER A 416 8.65 27.66 20.20
N LYS A 417 9.70 28.09 20.92
CA LYS A 417 9.76 29.35 21.68
C LYS A 417 10.66 30.40 21.04
N LYS A 418 11.44 30.02 20.01
CA LYS A 418 12.20 30.95 19.18
C LYS A 418 11.25 31.72 18.26
N LYS A 419 11.72 32.81 17.65
CA LYS A 419 10.92 33.55 16.67
C LYS A 419 10.69 32.69 15.43
N ARG A 420 9.46 32.74 14.91
CA ARG A 420 9.08 32.10 13.64
C ARG A 420 10.09 32.40 12.52
N GLY A 421 10.61 31.35 11.88
CA GLY A 421 11.64 31.45 10.84
C GLY A 421 13.09 31.45 11.36
N GLU A 422 13.34 31.40 12.67
CA GLU A 422 14.65 30.98 13.18
C GLU A 422 14.91 29.51 12.84
N TYR A 423 16.15 29.18 12.49
CA TYR A 423 16.58 27.80 12.24
C TYR A 423 17.91 27.50 12.94
N GLU A 424 18.19 26.22 13.12
CA GLU A 424 19.48 25.70 13.57
C GLU A 424 19.88 24.55 12.64
N GLY A 425 21.15 24.52 12.22
CA GLY A 425 21.71 23.42 11.44
C GLY A 425 22.97 22.87 12.13
N LYS A 426 23.15 21.54 12.11
CA LYS A 426 24.36 20.86 12.61
C LYS A 426 24.88 19.91 11.53
N ILE A 427 26.19 19.95 11.28
CA ILE A 427 26.89 19.11 10.30
C ILE A 427 27.72 18.05 11.02
N SER A 428 27.55 16.78 10.65
CA SER A 428 28.45 15.69 11.04
C SER A 428 29.81 15.90 10.34
N LYS A 429 30.89 16.07 11.12
CA LYS A 429 32.27 16.18 10.59
C LYS A 429 32.78 14.90 9.95
N GLU A 430 32.19 13.76 10.33
CA GLU A 430 32.62 12.42 9.89
C GLU A 430 31.82 11.94 8.67
N GLU A 431 30.56 12.37 8.52
CA GLU A 431 29.64 11.88 7.47
C GLU A 431 29.12 12.99 6.53
N GLY A 432 29.40 14.26 6.81
CA GLY A 432 28.94 15.42 6.02
C GLY A 432 27.44 15.73 6.12
N ILE A 433 26.66 14.89 6.82
CA ILE A 433 25.21 15.02 6.99
C ILE A 433 24.86 16.31 7.73
N ILE A 434 23.98 17.12 7.15
CA ILE A 434 23.33 18.25 7.84
C ILE A 434 21.97 17.80 8.38
N ASP A 435 21.76 18.01 9.68
CA ASP A 435 20.45 17.95 10.32
C ASP A 435 19.99 19.37 10.68
N GLY A 436 18.70 19.65 10.54
CA GLY A 436 18.17 21.02 10.49
C GLY A 436 16.80 21.16 11.13
N SER A 437 16.68 22.09 12.09
CA SER A 437 15.45 22.38 12.82
C SER A 437 15.00 23.82 12.61
N MET A 438 13.68 24.07 12.56
CA MET A 438 13.10 25.38 12.26
C MET A 438 11.96 25.72 13.24
N GLY A 439 11.89 26.98 13.67
CA GLY A 439 10.81 27.54 14.51
C GLY A 439 9.57 27.86 13.69
N GLY A 440 8.43 27.30 14.11
CA GLY A 440 7.13 27.32 13.40
C GLY A 440 6.44 28.67 13.28
#